data_AF-A0AAD6ZCD6-F1
#
_entry.id   AF-A0AAD6ZCD6-F1
#
_cell.length_a   1.000
_cell.length_b   1.000
_cell.length_c   1.000
_cell.angle_alpha   90.00
_cell.angle_beta   90.00
_cell.angle_gamma   90.00
#
_symmetry.space_group_name_H-M   'P 1'
#
loop_
_entity.id
_entity.type
_entity.pdbx_description
1 polymer ?
#
loop_
_entity_poly.entity_id
_entity_poly.type
_entity_poly.pdbx_seq_one_letter_code
_entity_poly.pdbx_strand_id
1 'polypeptide(L)'
;MLSLNPDDLTAPSPPSSFPAPRIILCTTHISCIFCPPGDSNIIPTLRRQEKPQSVWLLDNACRWVEADLLLAHCISCHADYYPDCVTYRDGGNKRRQRLDMAPQYLRISRHGIWADRRIASLQENALNRFHGGWSNFADWINDSTGARRNLTHRQSQRLFMEHFSRRLLLFHEKDTDFSCGAHPNTHSLSEAVRAAIGVNGGVLGAAMSHGCVDCTHLKRYHSDLIADGVVLGDELNVAGVPPEANTNELPDIPADPAADQLPPLQQQQAAGEGMPRGYTRLAVMDGKTIGCVTHSYLNLKCALDICEGPLVNYKDGRFCDGHSNLRDICGIIPCGRPVRQPGALTCDDLLHIDWQRKYDNRFSWMSFPGVQRVIRRQQADGENSGETGPALRIELGALGETPGNQVVHSFRAKTTYWLQTVHSPQVLAILDRIWAEYPESKPSFIAYDDACSLLRHIVTQDSDSTWLLTTKFIVDAWHYIGHRATDILCRLWCNPAPTNGSQPDLILVAQDDNGSTHQTRAFNTETAEQLNSWLSGFEPQLRQMSDVNYDFFVHVLMMIYAECVQKQVEKKDLGLSEEFWAEATGV
;
A
#
# COMPACT_ATOMS: atom_id res chain seq x y z
N MET A 1 9.26 -29.18 -40.54
CA MET A 1 7.88 -28.93 -41.00
C MET A 1 7.12 -30.25 -40.98
N LEU A 2 6.42 -30.53 -39.89
CA LEU A 2 5.38 -31.56 -39.84
C LEU A 2 4.07 -30.79 -39.83
N SER A 3 3.33 -30.80 -40.94
CA SER A 3 2.03 -30.14 -41.02
C SER A 3 1.02 -30.96 -40.23
N LEU A 4 0.68 -30.50 -39.02
CA LEU A 4 -0.53 -30.95 -38.36
C LEU A 4 -1.71 -30.30 -39.09
N ASN A 5 -2.60 -31.13 -39.60
CA ASN A 5 -3.80 -30.71 -40.32
C ASN A 5 -4.77 -30.06 -39.30
N PRO A 6 -5.17 -28.78 -39.47
CA PRO A 6 -5.99 -28.07 -38.49
C PRO A 6 -7.40 -28.68 -38.28
N ASP A 7 -7.83 -29.57 -39.17
CA ASP A 7 -9.14 -30.24 -39.08
C ASP A 7 -9.19 -31.39 -38.04
N ASP A 8 -8.04 -31.95 -37.62
CA ASP A 8 -8.01 -33.06 -36.64
C ASP A 8 -8.25 -32.61 -35.18
N LEU A 9 -8.28 -31.30 -34.91
CA LEU A 9 -8.51 -30.76 -33.56
C LEU A 9 -9.97 -30.46 -33.24
N THR A 10 -10.90 -30.77 -34.15
CA THR A 10 -12.34 -30.42 -34.00
C THR A 10 -13.31 -31.59 -34.13
N ALA A 11 -12.84 -32.84 -34.14
CA ALA A 11 -13.75 -33.98 -34.08
C ALA A 11 -14.51 -33.99 -32.72
N PRO A 12 -15.83 -33.74 -32.68
CA PRO A 12 -16.58 -33.84 -31.44
C PRO A 12 -16.53 -35.28 -30.95
N SER A 13 -16.17 -35.46 -29.68
CA SER A 13 -16.28 -36.76 -29.00
C SER A 13 -17.71 -37.28 -29.18
N PRO A 14 -17.92 -38.60 -29.36
CA PRO A 14 -19.27 -39.14 -29.43
C PRO A 14 -20.06 -38.70 -28.19
N PRO A 15 -21.31 -38.22 -28.34
CA PRO A 15 -22.09 -37.74 -27.21
C PRO A 15 -22.24 -38.88 -26.20
N SER A 16 -21.71 -38.65 -24.99
CA SER A 16 -21.94 -39.53 -23.84
C SER A 16 -23.43 -39.77 -23.69
N SER A 17 -23.86 -41.03 -23.75
CA SER A 17 -25.24 -41.48 -23.55
C SER A 17 -25.76 -41.22 -22.12
N PHE A 18 -24.85 -40.87 -21.21
CA PHE A 18 -25.19 -40.42 -19.86
C PHE A 18 -25.00 -38.91 -19.75
N PRO A 19 -25.96 -38.18 -19.14
CA PRO A 19 -25.74 -36.79 -18.79
C PRO A 19 -24.49 -36.73 -17.90
N ALA A 20 -23.61 -35.76 -18.16
CA ALA A 20 -22.45 -35.54 -17.31
C ALA A 20 -22.92 -35.38 -15.85
N PRO A 21 -22.25 -36.04 -14.89
CA PRO A 21 -22.65 -35.94 -13.49
C PRO A 21 -22.65 -34.48 -13.06
N ARG A 22 -23.70 -34.07 -12.34
CA ARG A 22 -23.77 -32.72 -11.77
C ARG A 22 -22.62 -32.51 -10.80
N ILE A 23 -22.01 -31.33 -10.87
CA ILE A 23 -20.96 -30.95 -9.94
C ILE A 23 -21.61 -30.78 -8.55
N ILE A 24 -20.97 -31.34 -7.52
CA ILE A 24 -21.44 -31.25 -6.14
C ILE A 24 -20.55 -30.28 -5.39
N LEU A 25 -21.15 -29.24 -4.81
CA LEU A 25 -20.48 -28.30 -3.92
C LEU A 25 -20.80 -28.72 -2.49
N CYS A 26 -19.80 -29.19 -1.75
CA CYS A 26 -19.94 -29.52 -0.33
C CYS A 26 -18.70 -29.09 0.45
N THR A 27 -18.83 -29.03 1.78
CA THR A 27 -17.68 -28.83 2.66
C THR A 27 -16.73 -30.02 2.60
N THR A 28 -15.43 -29.77 2.78
CA THR A 28 -14.40 -30.80 2.94
C THR A 28 -14.34 -31.35 4.37
N HIS A 29 -14.96 -30.66 5.33
CA HIS A 29 -15.03 -31.11 6.71
C HIS A 29 -15.95 -32.32 6.86
N ILE A 30 -15.47 -33.32 7.59
CA ILE A 30 -16.26 -34.53 7.94
C ILE A 30 -16.74 -34.49 9.40
N SER A 31 -16.15 -33.62 10.22
CA SER A 31 -16.39 -33.48 11.64
C SER A 31 -16.46 -32.00 12.06
N CYS A 32 -17.10 -31.74 13.21
CA CYS A 32 -17.25 -30.37 13.71
C CYS A 32 -15.93 -29.81 14.27
N ILE A 33 -15.54 -28.60 13.85
CA ILE A 33 -14.35 -27.89 14.33
C ILE A 33 -14.55 -27.13 15.65
N PHE A 34 -15.79 -27.04 16.16
CA PHE A 34 -16.12 -26.32 17.39
C PHE A 34 -16.41 -27.23 18.58
N CYS A 35 -16.92 -28.43 18.32
CA CYS A 35 -17.27 -29.35 19.40
C CYS A 35 -16.04 -30.17 19.77
N PRO A 36 -15.70 -30.29 21.06
CA PRO A 36 -14.63 -31.17 21.49
C PRO A 36 -14.97 -32.63 21.14
N PRO A 37 -13.95 -33.52 21.04
CA PRO A 37 -14.20 -34.95 21.04
C PRO A 37 -14.99 -35.31 22.31
N GLY A 38 -16.06 -36.10 22.19
CA GLY A 38 -16.83 -36.53 23.37
C GLY A 38 -16.03 -37.46 24.29
N ASP A 39 -16.65 -37.90 25.39
CA ASP A 39 -16.04 -38.79 26.40
C ASP A 39 -15.42 -40.09 25.85
N SER A 40 -15.83 -40.49 24.64
CA SER A 40 -15.31 -41.66 23.91
C SER A 40 -14.21 -41.31 22.87
N ASN A 41 -13.63 -40.10 22.90
CA ASN A 41 -12.75 -39.55 21.86
C ASN A 41 -13.37 -39.48 20.45
N ILE A 42 -14.71 -39.59 20.33
CA ILE A 42 -15.40 -39.52 19.05
C ILE A 42 -15.75 -38.06 18.75
N ILE A 43 -15.19 -37.52 17.67
CA ILE A 43 -15.50 -36.17 17.18
C ILE A 43 -16.90 -36.18 16.56
N PRO A 44 -17.79 -35.21 16.87
CA PRO A 44 -19.13 -35.17 16.31
C PRO A 44 -19.11 -35.10 14.77
N THR A 45 -19.70 -36.12 14.13
CA THR A 45 -19.82 -36.20 12.67
C THR A 45 -20.86 -35.21 12.15
N LEU A 46 -20.60 -34.65 10.97
CA LEU A 46 -21.53 -33.72 10.34
C LEU A 46 -22.65 -34.49 9.64
N ARG A 47 -23.88 -33.98 9.73
CA ARG A 47 -25.04 -34.53 9.05
C ARG A 47 -25.34 -33.72 7.80
N ARG A 48 -25.57 -34.40 6.67
CA ARG A 48 -26.03 -33.78 5.44
C ARG A 48 -27.40 -33.16 5.67
N GLN A 49 -27.60 -31.91 5.24
CA GLN A 49 -28.92 -31.31 5.15
C GLN A 49 -29.70 -31.98 4.01
N GLU A 50 -30.94 -32.41 4.26
CA GLU A 50 -31.62 -33.42 3.43
C GLU A 50 -31.87 -33.01 1.96
N LYS A 51 -31.98 -31.72 1.66
CA LYS A 51 -32.35 -31.22 0.32
C LYS A 51 -31.16 -30.53 -0.37
N PRO A 52 -30.64 -31.10 -1.47
CA PRO A 52 -29.69 -30.40 -2.33
C PRO A 52 -30.30 -29.12 -2.90
N GLN A 53 -29.51 -28.06 -2.98
CA GLN A 53 -29.92 -26.79 -3.59
C GLN A 53 -29.27 -26.66 -4.97
N SER A 54 -30.06 -26.42 -6.01
CA SER A 54 -29.50 -26.16 -7.33
C SER A 54 -28.91 -24.74 -7.38
N VAL A 55 -27.66 -24.63 -7.80
CA VAL A 55 -26.89 -23.38 -7.87
C VAL A 55 -26.18 -23.23 -9.20
N TRP A 56 -25.78 -22.01 -9.52
CA TRP A 56 -24.93 -21.74 -10.68
C TRP A 56 -23.47 -21.68 -10.27
N LEU A 57 -22.62 -22.39 -11.02
CA LEU A 57 -21.18 -22.42 -10.85
C LEU A 57 -20.51 -21.89 -12.13
N LEU A 58 -19.57 -20.97 -11.97
CA LEU A 58 -18.56 -20.68 -12.97
C LEU A 58 -17.41 -21.67 -12.78
N ASP A 59 -17.31 -22.67 -13.65
CA ASP A 59 -16.31 -23.74 -13.55
C ASP A 59 -14.89 -23.24 -13.90
N ASN A 60 -13.90 -24.10 -13.75
CA ASN A 60 -12.50 -23.81 -14.03
C ASN A 60 -12.18 -23.54 -15.52
N ALA A 61 -13.10 -23.87 -16.42
CA ALA A 61 -13.01 -23.59 -17.85
C ALA A 61 -13.79 -22.31 -18.21
N CYS A 62 -14.14 -21.49 -17.21
CA CYS A 62 -14.92 -20.27 -17.35
C CYS A 62 -16.33 -20.50 -17.92
N ARG A 63 -16.94 -21.67 -17.70
CA ARG A 63 -18.28 -22.00 -18.19
C ARG A 63 -19.30 -21.97 -17.06
N TRP A 64 -20.49 -21.46 -17.37
CA TRP A 64 -21.63 -21.51 -16.44
C TRP A 64 -22.29 -22.89 -16.49
N VAL A 65 -22.29 -23.58 -15.37
CA VAL A 65 -22.89 -24.91 -15.20
C VAL A 65 -23.84 -24.93 -14.01
N GLU A 66 -24.86 -25.77 -14.07
CA GLU A 66 -25.69 -26.08 -12.90
C GLU A 66 -24.98 -27.09 -12.01
N ALA A 67 -25.03 -26.84 -10.71
CA ALA A 67 -24.40 -27.67 -9.70
C ALA A 67 -25.33 -27.85 -8.50
N ASP A 68 -25.09 -28.90 -7.71
CA ASP A 68 -25.86 -29.22 -6.51
C ASP A 68 -25.06 -28.82 -5.27
N LEU A 69 -25.57 -27.87 -4.50
CA LEU A 69 -25.02 -27.45 -3.21
C LEU A 69 -25.58 -28.34 -2.10
N LEU A 70 -24.68 -28.98 -1.36
CA LEU A 70 -24.96 -29.78 -0.17
C LEU A 70 -24.35 -29.10 1.05
N LEU A 71 -25.20 -28.72 1.99
CA LEU A 71 -24.79 -28.18 3.28
C LEU A 71 -24.69 -29.32 4.30
N ALA A 72 -23.65 -29.27 5.13
CA ALA A 72 -23.55 -30.13 6.30
C ALA A 72 -23.83 -29.30 7.56
N HIS A 73 -24.41 -29.91 8.59
CA HIS A 73 -24.64 -29.25 9.86
C HIS A 73 -24.18 -30.12 11.02
N CYS A 74 -23.73 -29.47 12.09
CA CYS A 74 -23.42 -30.15 13.34
C CYS A 74 -24.70 -30.31 14.16
N ILE A 75 -24.99 -31.53 14.62
CA ILE A 75 -26.16 -31.80 15.47
C ILE A 75 -26.01 -31.25 16.90
N SER A 76 -24.78 -31.02 17.36
CA SER A 76 -24.49 -30.59 18.73
C SER A 76 -24.51 -29.07 18.87
N CYS A 77 -23.74 -28.35 18.04
CA CYS A 77 -23.65 -26.88 18.11
C CYS A 77 -24.48 -26.15 17.05
N HIS A 78 -25.17 -26.88 16.16
CA HIS A 78 -25.97 -26.32 15.07
C HIS A 78 -25.20 -25.40 14.11
N ALA A 79 -23.88 -25.58 14.00
CA ALA A 79 -23.07 -24.89 13.00
C ALA A 79 -23.34 -25.46 11.60
N ASP A 80 -23.49 -24.58 10.61
CA ASP A 80 -23.67 -24.92 9.20
C ASP A 80 -22.34 -24.81 8.45
N TYR A 81 -21.99 -25.85 7.71
CA TYR A 81 -20.77 -25.96 6.92
C TYR A 81 -21.11 -25.82 5.44
N TYR A 82 -20.68 -24.69 4.88
CA TYR A 82 -20.70 -24.40 3.45
C TYR A 82 -19.37 -24.88 2.82
N PRO A 83 -19.31 -24.98 1.48
CA PRO A 83 -18.07 -25.26 0.77
C PRO A 83 -16.93 -24.26 1.03
N ASP A 84 -17.24 -23.03 1.43
CA ASP A 84 -16.27 -21.92 1.57
C ASP A 84 -16.19 -21.30 2.96
N CYS A 85 -17.06 -21.68 3.89
CA CYS A 85 -17.12 -21.14 5.23
C CYS A 85 -17.95 -22.01 6.18
N VAL A 86 -17.81 -21.76 7.48
CA VAL A 86 -18.63 -22.36 8.53
C VAL A 86 -19.36 -21.24 9.28
N THR A 87 -20.68 -21.31 9.38
CA THR A 87 -21.49 -20.37 10.17
C THR A 87 -21.93 -20.99 11.48
N TYR A 88 -21.87 -20.21 12.56
CA TYR A 88 -22.15 -20.69 13.93
C TYR A 88 -22.73 -19.55 14.77
N ARG A 89 -23.16 -19.87 16.00
CA ARG A 89 -23.59 -18.88 17.00
C ARG A 89 -22.51 -18.73 18.06
N ASP A 90 -22.12 -17.49 18.36
CA ASP A 90 -21.18 -17.21 19.45
C ASP A 90 -21.85 -17.25 20.83
N GLY A 91 -21.07 -17.07 21.90
CA GLY A 91 -21.59 -17.05 23.28
C GLY A 91 -22.62 -15.94 23.56
N GLY A 92 -22.67 -14.91 22.71
CA GLY A 92 -23.69 -13.85 22.72
C GLY A 92 -24.89 -14.14 21.84
N ASN A 93 -25.03 -15.37 21.32
CA ASN A 93 -26.07 -15.81 20.40
C ASN A 93 -26.11 -15.05 19.06
N LYS A 94 -25.03 -14.36 18.68
CA LYS A 94 -24.91 -13.69 17.38
C LYS A 94 -24.41 -14.68 16.33
N ARG A 95 -24.96 -14.60 15.12
CA ARG A 95 -24.50 -15.44 13.99
C ARG A 95 -23.17 -14.92 13.45
N ARG A 96 -22.16 -15.77 13.54
CA ARG A 96 -20.80 -15.53 13.06
C ARG A 96 -20.47 -16.50 11.92
N GLN A 97 -19.43 -16.19 11.17
CA GLN A 97 -18.82 -17.12 10.23
C GLN A 97 -17.30 -17.13 10.37
N ARG A 98 -16.72 -18.31 10.14
CA ARG A 98 -15.29 -18.53 9.92
C ARG A 98 -15.10 -18.97 8.47
N LEU A 99 -14.12 -18.40 7.79
CA LEU A 99 -13.84 -18.76 6.40
C LEU A 99 -13.11 -20.11 6.36
N ASP A 100 -13.36 -20.93 5.35
CA ASP A 100 -12.43 -21.98 4.96
C ASP A 100 -11.27 -21.31 4.21
N MET A 101 -10.02 -21.60 4.53
CA MET A 101 -8.86 -20.94 3.90
C MET A 101 -8.50 -21.54 2.54
N ALA A 102 -8.89 -22.78 2.28
CA ALA A 102 -8.54 -23.48 1.05
C ALA A 102 -9.74 -24.09 0.32
N PRO A 103 -10.85 -23.36 0.12
CA PRO A 103 -12.04 -23.94 -0.47
C PRO A 103 -11.83 -24.17 -1.97
N GLN A 104 -12.47 -25.21 -2.50
CA GLN A 104 -12.49 -25.46 -3.95
C GLN A 104 -13.40 -24.46 -4.68
N TYR A 105 -14.47 -24.01 -4.03
CA TYR A 105 -15.48 -23.14 -4.59
C TYR A 105 -15.69 -21.92 -3.70
N LEU A 106 -15.90 -20.75 -4.29
CA LEU A 106 -16.15 -19.50 -3.59
C LEU A 106 -17.56 -19.00 -3.90
N ARG A 107 -18.30 -18.60 -2.87
CA ARG A 107 -19.61 -17.96 -3.06
C ARG A 107 -19.43 -16.50 -3.47
N ILE A 108 -19.83 -16.17 -4.69
CA ILE A 108 -19.67 -14.83 -5.28
C ILE A 108 -20.96 -14.02 -5.35
N SER A 109 -22.06 -14.56 -4.84
CA SER A 109 -23.35 -13.85 -4.74
C SER A 109 -24.19 -14.34 -3.56
N ARG A 110 -25.04 -13.44 -3.05
CA ARG A 110 -26.12 -13.82 -2.12
C ARG A 110 -27.10 -14.81 -2.76
N HIS A 111 -27.30 -14.73 -4.07
CA HIS A 111 -28.29 -15.52 -4.82
C HIS A 111 -27.79 -16.90 -5.30
N GLY A 112 -26.85 -17.52 -4.58
CA GLY A 112 -26.41 -18.89 -4.90
C GLY A 112 -25.60 -18.99 -6.19
N ILE A 113 -24.70 -18.03 -6.43
CA ILE A 113 -23.73 -18.07 -7.53
C ILE A 113 -22.36 -18.34 -6.93
N TRP A 114 -21.68 -19.33 -7.49
CA TRP A 114 -20.38 -19.83 -7.06
C TRP A 114 -19.38 -19.76 -8.21
N ALA A 115 -18.10 -19.74 -7.87
CA ALA A 115 -17.01 -19.89 -8.82
C ALA A 115 -15.99 -20.89 -8.30
N ASP A 116 -15.38 -21.66 -9.20
CA ASP A 116 -14.18 -22.42 -8.89
C ASP A 116 -13.06 -21.46 -8.46
N ARG A 117 -12.34 -21.78 -7.38
CA ARG A 117 -11.27 -20.92 -6.84
C ARG A 117 -10.19 -20.61 -7.88
N ARG A 118 -9.96 -21.48 -8.86
CA ARG A 118 -9.02 -21.23 -9.96
C ARG A 118 -9.37 -19.98 -10.77
N ILE A 119 -10.64 -19.60 -10.85
CA ILE A 119 -11.07 -18.35 -11.47
C ILE A 119 -10.60 -17.13 -10.66
N ALA A 120 -10.54 -17.24 -9.33
CA ALA A 120 -9.95 -16.18 -8.52
C ALA A 120 -8.42 -16.09 -8.72
N SER A 121 -7.74 -17.23 -8.89
CA SER A 121 -6.32 -17.24 -9.27
C SER A 121 -6.08 -16.62 -10.65
N LEU A 122 -6.98 -16.84 -11.61
CA LEU A 122 -6.98 -16.14 -12.91
C LEU A 122 -7.14 -14.62 -12.72
N GLN A 123 -8.05 -14.19 -11.84
CA GLN A 123 -8.25 -12.77 -11.53
C GLN A 123 -7.01 -12.13 -10.90
N GLU A 124 -6.35 -12.83 -9.98
CA GLU A 124 -5.08 -12.39 -9.41
C GLU A 124 -3.99 -12.27 -10.48
N ASN A 125 -3.85 -13.25 -11.37
CA ASN A 125 -2.89 -13.18 -12.46
C ASN A 125 -3.18 -11.99 -13.38
N ALA A 126 -4.46 -11.72 -13.66
CA ALA A 126 -4.86 -10.56 -14.44
C ALA A 126 -4.54 -9.24 -13.74
N LEU A 127 -4.73 -9.17 -12.41
CA LEU A 127 -4.30 -8.03 -11.61
C LEU A 127 -2.79 -7.82 -11.72
N ASN A 128 -1.99 -8.86 -11.49
CA ASN A 128 -0.53 -8.74 -11.43
C ASN A 128 0.12 -8.48 -12.80
N ARG A 129 -0.41 -9.06 -13.88
CA ARG A 129 0.21 -8.98 -15.23
C ARG A 129 -0.34 -7.86 -16.10
N PHE A 130 -1.63 -7.53 -15.94
CA PHE A 130 -2.32 -6.58 -16.81
C PHE A 130 -2.90 -5.39 -16.04
N HIS A 131 -2.70 -5.33 -14.73
CA HIS A 131 -3.37 -4.37 -13.84
C HIS A 131 -4.89 -4.43 -14.07
N GLY A 132 -5.45 -5.62 -14.25
CA GLY A 132 -6.88 -5.81 -14.48
C GLY A 132 -7.70 -5.44 -13.24
N GLY A 133 -8.54 -4.40 -13.34
CA GLY A 133 -9.55 -4.11 -12.32
C GLY A 133 -10.69 -5.14 -12.32
N TRP A 134 -11.57 -5.09 -11.31
CA TRP A 134 -12.69 -6.03 -11.17
C TRP A 134 -13.65 -5.99 -12.38
N SER A 135 -13.98 -4.79 -12.88
CA SER A 135 -14.85 -4.64 -14.06
C SER A 135 -14.19 -5.25 -15.30
N ASN A 136 -12.94 -4.87 -15.58
CA ASN A 136 -12.21 -5.32 -16.76
C ASN A 136 -12.06 -6.84 -16.76
N PHE A 137 -11.85 -7.46 -15.60
CA PHE A 137 -11.79 -8.92 -15.50
C PHE A 137 -13.15 -9.57 -15.80
N ALA A 138 -14.24 -9.00 -15.28
CA ALA A 138 -15.59 -9.49 -15.58
C ALA A 138 -15.91 -9.41 -17.08
N ASP A 139 -15.63 -8.27 -17.70
CA ASP A 139 -15.86 -8.05 -19.13
C ASP A 139 -14.99 -8.99 -19.96
N TRP A 140 -13.71 -9.14 -19.62
CA TRP A 140 -12.81 -10.09 -20.29
C TRP A 140 -13.33 -11.53 -20.26
N ILE A 141 -13.83 -12.01 -19.12
CA ILE A 141 -14.44 -13.35 -19.03
C ILE A 141 -15.69 -13.45 -19.90
N ASN A 142 -16.56 -12.44 -19.88
CA ASN A 142 -17.80 -12.45 -20.65
C ASN A 142 -17.53 -12.46 -22.16
N ASP A 143 -16.61 -11.61 -22.62
CA ASP A 143 -16.22 -11.50 -24.02
C ASP A 143 -15.49 -12.76 -24.51
N SER A 144 -14.68 -13.39 -23.65
CA SER A 144 -13.93 -14.61 -23.99
C SER A 144 -14.80 -15.85 -24.06
N THR A 145 -15.93 -15.88 -23.35
CA THR A 145 -16.78 -17.07 -23.23
C THR A 145 -18.03 -17.00 -24.10
N GLY A 146 -18.48 -15.78 -24.48
CA GLY A 146 -19.72 -15.57 -25.23
C GLY A 146 -20.96 -16.14 -24.52
N ALA A 147 -20.87 -16.37 -23.21
CA ALA A 147 -21.90 -17.08 -22.47
C ALA A 147 -23.18 -16.25 -22.34
N ARG A 148 -24.34 -16.91 -22.36
CA ARG A 148 -25.64 -16.25 -22.16
C ARG A 148 -25.77 -15.60 -20.77
N ARG A 149 -25.06 -16.14 -19.78
CA ARG A 149 -24.99 -15.60 -18.42
C ARG A 149 -23.66 -14.86 -18.28
N ASN A 150 -23.72 -13.62 -17.80
CA ASN A 150 -22.53 -12.81 -17.59
C ASN A 150 -22.11 -12.80 -16.12
N LEU A 151 -20.80 -12.81 -15.90
CA LEU A 151 -20.18 -12.43 -14.63
C LEU A 151 -20.35 -10.92 -14.46
N THR A 152 -21.09 -10.50 -13.43
CA THR A 152 -21.30 -9.07 -13.16
C THR A 152 -20.08 -8.46 -12.45
N HIS A 153 -19.89 -7.14 -12.59
CA HIS A 153 -18.86 -6.42 -11.85
C HIS A 153 -18.89 -6.70 -10.33
N ARG A 154 -20.09 -6.71 -9.71
CA ARG A 154 -20.23 -6.99 -8.27
C ARG A 154 -19.82 -8.42 -7.89
N GLN A 155 -20.06 -9.39 -8.77
CA GLN A 155 -19.65 -10.77 -8.56
C GLN A 155 -18.13 -10.93 -8.71
N SER A 156 -17.53 -10.28 -9.71
CA SER A 156 -16.07 -10.25 -9.87
C SER A 156 -15.39 -9.52 -8.69
N GLN A 157 -15.98 -8.44 -8.21
CA GLN A 157 -15.55 -7.79 -6.97
C GLN A 157 -15.66 -8.76 -5.79
N ARG A 158 -16.79 -9.46 -5.61
CA ARG A 158 -16.93 -10.44 -4.53
C ARG A 158 -15.90 -11.58 -4.62
N LEU A 159 -15.64 -12.10 -5.82
CA LEU A 159 -14.61 -13.11 -6.08
C LEU A 159 -13.24 -12.66 -5.58
N PHE A 160 -12.84 -11.45 -5.98
CA PHE A 160 -11.58 -10.83 -5.56
C PHE A 160 -11.51 -10.73 -4.04
N MET A 161 -12.54 -10.17 -3.41
CA MET A 161 -12.57 -9.96 -1.96
C MET A 161 -12.52 -11.29 -1.21
N GLU A 162 -13.28 -12.30 -1.61
CA GLU A 162 -13.25 -13.62 -0.98
C GLU A 162 -11.86 -14.27 -1.08
N HIS A 163 -11.25 -14.23 -2.27
CA HIS A 163 -9.93 -14.81 -2.50
C HIS A 163 -8.84 -14.11 -1.71
N PHE A 164 -8.74 -12.79 -1.83
CA PHE A 164 -7.71 -12.02 -1.16
C PHE A 164 -7.93 -11.92 0.35
N SER A 165 -9.16 -12.02 0.85
CA SER A 165 -9.41 -12.11 2.30
C SER A 165 -8.70 -13.33 2.88
N ARG A 166 -8.84 -14.50 2.26
CA ARG A 166 -8.17 -15.74 2.73
C ARG A 166 -6.67 -15.62 2.62
N ARG A 167 -6.17 -15.07 1.51
CA ARG A 167 -4.73 -14.88 1.32
C ARG A 167 -4.12 -13.94 2.36
N LEU A 168 -4.74 -12.78 2.60
CA LEU A 168 -4.28 -11.84 3.62
C LEU A 168 -4.35 -12.45 5.01
N LEU A 169 -5.44 -13.16 5.36
CA LEU A 169 -5.55 -13.81 6.66
C LEU A 169 -4.47 -14.87 6.88
N LEU A 170 -4.14 -15.66 5.86
CA LEU A 170 -3.01 -16.60 5.92
C LEU A 170 -1.67 -15.86 6.04
N PHE A 171 -1.47 -14.81 5.24
CA PHE A 171 -0.23 -14.03 5.23
C PHE A 171 0.04 -13.34 6.57
N HIS A 172 -1.00 -12.96 7.30
CA HIS A 172 -0.92 -12.34 8.62
C HIS A 172 -1.12 -13.32 9.79
N GLU A 173 -1.15 -14.64 9.53
CA GLU A 173 -1.35 -15.68 10.56
C GLU A 173 -2.63 -15.45 11.41
N LYS A 174 -3.70 -14.98 10.76
CA LYS A 174 -5.02 -14.73 11.37
C LYS A 174 -6.07 -15.76 10.96
N ASP A 175 -5.70 -16.80 10.22
CA ASP A 175 -6.63 -17.80 9.69
C ASP A 175 -7.37 -18.62 10.77
N THR A 176 -6.72 -18.80 11.93
CA THR A 176 -7.29 -19.55 13.06
C THR A 176 -8.31 -18.74 13.86
N ASP A 177 -8.01 -17.47 14.09
CA ASP A 177 -8.75 -16.59 15.00
C ASP A 177 -9.81 -15.74 14.28
N PHE A 178 -9.70 -15.59 12.97
CA PHE A 178 -10.58 -14.71 12.22
C PHE A 178 -12.03 -15.21 12.20
N SER A 179 -12.94 -14.32 12.58
CA SER A 179 -14.37 -14.49 12.37
C SER A 179 -15.05 -13.16 12.08
N CYS A 180 -16.15 -13.21 11.33
CA CYS A 180 -16.96 -12.03 11.01
C CYS A 180 -18.45 -12.33 11.13
N GLY A 181 -19.31 -11.32 10.94
CA GLY A 181 -20.76 -11.54 10.89
C GLY A 181 -21.14 -12.51 9.77
N ALA A 182 -22.11 -13.40 10.01
CA ALA A 182 -22.49 -14.42 9.03
C ALA A 182 -23.05 -13.81 7.73
N HIS A 183 -22.67 -14.41 6.58
CA HIS A 183 -23.07 -14.00 5.23
C HIS A 183 -22.84 -12.50 4.96
N PRO A 184 -21.62 -11.97 5.19
CA PRO A 184 -21.33 -10.56 5.03
C PRO A 184 -21.48 -10.17 3.55
N ASN A 185 -21.93 -8.95 3.29
CA ASN A 185 -21.73 -8.37 1.96
C ASN A 185 -20.23 -8.09 1.72
N THR A 186 -19.87 -7.65 0.52
CA THR A 186 -18.48 -7.36 0.15
C THR A 186 -17.83 -6.34 1.08
N HIS A 187 -18.54 -5.27 1.43
CA HIS A 187 -18.05 -4.20 2.31
C HIS A 187 -17.81 -4.69 3.74
N SER A 188 -18.79 -5.36 4.34
CA SER A 188 -18.65 -5.88 5.70
C SER A 188 -17.58 -6.96 5.83
N LEU A 189 -17.30 -7.69 4.74
CA LEU A 189 -16.17 -8.62 4.70
C LEU A 189 -14.84 -7.87 4.68
N SER A 190 -14.67 -6.89 3.77
CA SER A 190 -13.43 -6.12 3.70
C SER A 190 -13.17 -5.32 4.97
N GLU A 191 -14.21 -4.74 5.61
CA GLU A 191 -14.11 -4.08 6.92
C GLU A 191 -13.60 -5.04 8.01
N ALA A 192 -14.19 -6.23 8.09
CA ALA A 192 -13.80 -7.21 9.11
C ALA A 192 -12.35 -7.68 8.90
N VAL A 193 -11.96 -7.95 7.66
CA VAL A 193 -10.58 -8.36 7.34
C VAL A 193 -9.60 -7.22 7.60
N ARG A 194 -9.91 -5.99 7.17
CA ARG A 194 -9.10 -4.79 7.47
C ARG A 194 -8.90 -4.63 8.98
N ALA A 195 -9.95 -4.81 9.77
CA ALA A 195 -9.85 -4.73 11.23
C ALA A 195 -8.95 -5.82 11.83
N ALA A 196 -8.86 -6.99 11.19
CA ALA A 196 -8.03 -8.10 11.65
C ALA A 196 -6.54 -7.97 11.26
N ILE A 197 -6.25 -7.39 10.10
CA ILE A 197 -4.87 -7.27 9.57
C ILE A 197 -4.23 -5.90 9.82
N GLY A 198 -5.03 -4.86 10.10
CA GLY A 198 -4.57 -3.51 10.42
C GLY A 198 -5.32 -2.40 9.67
N VAL A 199 -5.75 -1.37 10.40
CA VAL A 199 -6.38 -0.15 9.84
C VAL A 199 -5.28 0.84 9.44
N ASN A 200 -5.43 1.59 8.34
CA ASN A 200 -4.43 2.53 7.81
C ASN A 200 -3.12 1.84 7.35
N GLY A 201 -3.20 0.96 6.35
CA GLY A 201 -2.02 0.43 5.65
C GLY A 201 -1.27 -0.74 6.30
N GLY A 202 -1.50 -1.02 7.59
CA GLY A 202 -0.98 -2.21 8.31
C GLY A 202 0.54 -2.42 8.22
N VAL A 203 1.01 -3.56 8.74
CA VAL A 203 2.41 -3.99 8.64
C VAL A 203 2.43 -5.41 8.09
N LEU A 204 3.19 -5.64 7.02
CA LEU A 204 3.39 -6.98 6.47
C LEU A 204 4.45 -7.71 7.29
N GLY A 205 4.04 -8.40 8.36
CA GLY A 205 4.96 -9.07 9.29
C GLY A 205 5.97 -10.01 8.61
N ALA A 206 5.52 -10.81 7.63
CA ALA A 206 6.41 -11.70 6.87
C ALA A 206 7.51 -10.96 6.07
N ALA A 207 7.32 -9.67 5.77
CA ALA A 207 8.36 -8.86 5.13
C ALA A 207 9.49 -8.46 6.12
N MET A 208 9.23 -8.46 7.43
CA MET A 208 10.25 -8.13 8.45
C MET A 208 11.35 -9.17 8.55
N SER A 209 11.01 -10.44 8.28
CA SER A 209 11.95 -11.55 8.21
C SER A 209 12.65 -11.69 6.87
N HIS A 210 12.37 -10.83 5.87
CA HIS A 210 13.03 -10.91 4.58
C HIS A 210 14.53 -10.62 4.71
N GLY A 211 15.34 -11.42 4.01
CA GLY A 211 16.78 -11.24 3.89
C GLY A 211 17.26 -11.71 2.52
N CYS A 212 17.92 -10.81 1.79
CA CYS A 212 18.59 -11.10 0.54
C CYS A 212 19.86 -10.26 0.45
N VAL A 213 20.75 -10.61 -0.48
CA VAL A 213 22.03 -9.90 -0.66
C VAL A 213 21.86 -8.43 -1.11
N ASP A 214 20.69 -8.06 -1.66
CA ASP A 214 20.41 -6.68 -2.07
C ASP A 214 20.05 -5.76 -0.88
N CYS A 215 19.52 -6.32 0.22
CA CYS A 215 19.05 -5.55 1.38
C CYS A 215 19.88 -5.80 2.66
N THR A 216 20.67 -6.87 2.68
CA THR A 216 21.40 -7.32 3.85
C THR A 216 22.77 -7.87 3.46
N HIS A 217 23.82 -7.45 4.18
CA HIS A 217 25.16 -8.04 4.06
C HIS A 217 25.86 -8.11 5.43
N LEU A 218 26.98 -8.81 5.50
CA LEU A 218 27.81 -8.89 6.70
C LEU A 218 28.32 -7.51 7.08
N LYS A 219 28.39 -7.22 8.38
CA LYS A 219 28.88 -5.94 8.84
C LYS A 219 30.32 -5.73 8.37
N ARG A 220 30.58 -4.55 7.81
CA ARG A 220 31.88 -4.16 7.29
C ARG A 220 32.60 -3.25 8.28
N TYR A 221 33.92 -3.25 8.21
CA TYR A 221 34.81 -2.48 9.03
C TYR A 221 35.81 -1.72 8.16
N HIS A 222 36.41 -0.68 8.73
CA HIS A 222 37.42 0.12 8.04
C HIS A 222 38.59 -0.73 7.50
N SER A 223 38.97 -1.79 8.22
CA SER A 223 39.98 -2.76 7.78
C SER A 223 39.60 -3.50 6.50
N ASP A 224 38.31 -3.77 6.29
CA ASP A 224 37.85 -4.47 5.08
C ASP A 224 37.98 -3.57 3.85
N LEU A 225 37.70 -2.27 4.00
CA LEU A 225 37.89 -1.31 2.90
C LEU A 225 39.37 -1.25 2.49
N ILE A 226 40.28 -1.19 3.47
CA ILE A 226 41.73 -1.20 3.19
C ILE A 226 42.14 -2.51 2.50
N ALA A 227 41.64 -3.65 2.98
CA ALA A 227 41.93 -4.97 2.41
C ALA A 227 41.45 -5.08 0.95
N ASP A 228 40.31 -4.46 0.64
CA ASP A 228 39.76 -4.39 -0.72
C ASP A 228 40.50 -3.37 -1.62
N GLY A 229 41.51 -2.67 -1.09
CA GLY A 229 42.30 -1.69 -1.84
C GLY A 229 41.58 -0.35 -2.05
N VAL A 230 40.58 -0.05 -1.22
CA VAL A 230 39.90 1.26 -1.22
C VAL A 230 40.89 2.33 -0.79
N VAL A 231 41.16 3.29 -1.67
CA VAL A 231 41.85 4.52 -1.29
C VAL A 231 40.88 5.34 -0.45
N LEU A 232 41.29 5.74 0.76
CA LEU A 232 40.47 6.54 1.67
C LEU A 232 40.92 8.00 1.58
N GLY A 233 39.99 8.92 1.31
CA GLY A 233 40.29 10.34 1.11
C GLY A 233 39.43 11.02 0.04
N ASP A 234 39.47 12.35 0.01
CA ASP A 234 38.47 13.27 -0.58
C ASP A 234 38.32 13.28 -2.12
N GLU A 235 38.92 12.34 -2.87
CA GLU A 235 38.94 12.38 -4.35
C GLU A 235 38.47 11.09 -5.02
N LEU A 236 37.40 10.45 -4.53
CA LEU A 236 36.86 9.24 -5.17
C LEU A 236 35.40 9.39 -5.59
N ASN A 237 35.19 9.13 -6.88
CA ASN A 237 33.87 9.02 -7.50
C ASN A 237 33.24 7.69 -7.06
N VAL A 238 32.34 7.72 -6.09
CA VAL A 238 31.42 6.60 -5.88
C VAL A 238 30.39 6.63 -7.00
N ALA A 239 30.21 5.52 -7.72
CA ALA A 239 29.27 5.47 -8.84
C ALA A 239 27.85 5.92 -8.40
N GLY A 240 27.33 6.95 -9.05
CA GLY A 240 26.02 7.55 -8.75
C GLY A 240 26.03 8.69 -7.73
N VAL A 241 27.19 9.10 -7.20
CA VAL A 241 27.37 10.29 -6.36
C VAL A 241 28.42 11.21 -7.01
N PRO A 242 28.13 12.49 -7.28
CA PRO A 242 29.12 13.40 -7.85
C PRO A 242 30.32 13.59 -6.92
N PRO A 243 31.55 13.73 -7.46
CA PRO A 243 32.75 13.95 -6.65
C PRO A 243 32.57 15.14 -5.70
N GLU A 244 33.13 15.03 -4.51
CA GLU A 244 33.25 16.18 -3.61
C GLU A 244 34.28 17.14 -4.22
N ALA A 245 33.82 18.30 -4.71
CA ALA A 245 34.74 19.34 -5.17
C ALA A 245 35.44 19.92 -3.93
N ASN A 246 36.78 19.82 -3.94
CA ASN A 246 37.66 20.24 -2.87
C ASN A 246 37.57 21.76 -2.66
N THR A 247 36.63 22.18 -1.82
CA THR A 247 36.67 23.47 -1.15
C THR A 247 36.86 23.15 0.33
N ASN A 248 38.10 23.28 0.80
CA ASN A 248 38.42 23.32 2.22
C ASN A 248 37.74 24.50 2.95
N GLU A 249 37.05 25.36 2.20
CA GLU A 249 36.03 26.24 2.72
C GLU A 249 34.74 25.41 2.83
N LEU A 250 34.37 25.01 4.05
CA LEU A 250 32.97 24.83 4.37
C LEU A 250 32.26 26.06 3.80
N PRO A 251 31.22 25.91 2.95
CA PRO A 251 30.32 27.03 2.72
C PRO A 251 29.92 27.56 4.11
N ASP A 252 29.70 28.86 4.25
CA ASP A 252 29.33 29.49 5.52
C ASP A 252 27.90 29.04 5.90
N ILE A 253 27.76 27.74 6.20
CA ILE A 253 26.53 27.05 6.53
C ILE A 253 26.35 27.30 8.03
N PRO A 254 25.19 27.85 8.44
CA PRO A 254 24.90 28.04 9.85
C PRO A 254 25.07 26.74 10.64
N ALA A 255 25.72 26.82 11.80
CA ALA A 255 25.79 25.71 12.73
C ALA A 255 24.38 25.22 13.08
N ASP A 256 24.20 23.90 13.14
CA ASP A 256 22.93 23.28 13.51
C ASP A 256 23.04 22.76 14.96
N PRO A 257 22.28 23.31 15.93
CA PRO A 257 22.33 22.86 17.32
C PRO A 257 21.95 21.38 17.49
N ALA A 258 21.24 20.77 16.54
CA ALA A 258 20.97 19.34 16.58
C ALA A 258 22.22 18.50 16.25
N ALA A 259 23.15 19.02 15.44
CA ALA A 259 24.39 18.33 15.13
C ALA A 259 25.32 18.21 16.35
N ASP A 260 25.30 19.20 17.24
CA ASP A 260 26.09 19.22 18.48
C ASP A 260 25.56 18.24 19.55
N GLN A 261 24.28 17.85 19.46
CA GLN A 261 23.64 16.91 20.37
C GLN A 261 23.89 15.45 19.97
N LEU A 262 24.35 15.20 18.74
CA LEU A 262 24.67 13.85 18.28
C LEU A 262 26.06 13.44 18.80
N PRO A 263 26.23 12.19 19.26
CA PRO A 263 27.54 11.70 19.69
C PRO A 263 28.54 11.75 18.52
N PRO A 264 29.86 11.89 18.73
CA PRO A 264 30.81 11.86 17.62
C PRO A 264 30.69 10.58 16.79
N LEU A 265 30.79 10.67 15.47
CA LEU A 265 30.87 9.51 14.58
C LEU A 265 32.10 8.67 14.96
N GLN A 266 31.88 7.57 15.69
CA GLN A 266 32.93 6.61 16.02
C GLN A 266 33.17 5.69 14.82
N GLN A 267 34.44 5.45 14.48
CA GLN A 267 34.81 4.42 13.52
C GLN A 267 34.36 3.04 14.05
N GLN A 268 33.66 2.28 13.22
CA GLN A 268 33.29 0.91 13.54
C GLN A 268 34.54 0.05 13.72
N GLN A 269 34.71 -0.52 14.91
CA GLN A 269 35.78 -1.46 15.23
C GLN A 269 35.33 -2.89 14.94
N ALA A 270 36.26 -3.71 14.45
CA ALA A 270 36.02 -5.14 14.21
C ALA A 270 35.58 -5.84 15.51
N ALA A 271 34.70 -6.84 15.36
CA ALA A 271 34.33 -7.72 16.46
C ALA A 271 35.58 -8.44 17.02
N GLY A 272 35.65 -8.61 18.34
CA GLY A 272 36.73 -9.36 18.98
C GLY A 272 36.76 -10.83 18.56
N GLU A 273 37.91 -11.50 18.69
CA GLU A 273 38.03 -12.92 18.36
C GLU A 273 36.96 -13.77 19.06
N GLY A 274 36.21 -14.56 18.28
CA GLY A 274 35.14 -15.45 18.77
C GLY A 274 33.76 -14.80 18.93
N MET A 275 33.61 -13.50 18.65
CA MET A 275 32.31 -12.84 18.57
C MET A 275 31.73 -12.92 17.15
N PRO A 276 30.40 -12.99 17.00
CA PRO A 276 29.77 -12.95 15.69
C PRO A 276 30.07 -11.63 14.98
N ARG A 277 30.23 -11.69 13.66
CA ARG A 277 30.58 -10.50 12.85
C ARG A 277 29.46 -9.46 12.87
N GLY A 278 28.22 -9.92 13.00
CA GLY A 278 27.03 -9.10 12.81
C GLY A 278 26.70 -8.92 11.33
N TYR A 279 25.51 -8.38 11.07
CA TYR A 279 25.05 -8.01 9.74
C TYR A 279 24.52 -6.58 9.76
N THR A 280 24.37 -6.02 8.57
CA THR A 280 23.76 -4.72 8.37
C THR A 280 22.59 -4.87 7.40
N ARG A 281 21.51 -4.14 7.66
CA ARG A 281 20.30 -4.12 6.82
C ARG A 281 19.91 -2.68 6.52
N LEU A 282 19.49 -2.44 5.28
CA LEU A 282 18.98 -1.14 4.86
C LEU A 282 17.50 -1.22 4.48
N ALA A 283 16.70 -0.27 5.00
CA ALA A 283 15.35 -0.03 4.55
C ALA A 283 15.29 1.27 3.75
N VAL A 284 14.67 1.25 2.57
CA VAL A 284 14.43 2.45 1.77
C VAL A 284 12.98 2.85 1.90
N MET A 285 12.74 4.13 2.15
CA MET A 285 11.40 4.70 2.22
C MET A 285 11.24 5.87 1.26
N ASP A 286 10.02 6.03 0.77
CA ASP A 286 9.64 7.18 -0.04
C ASP A 286 8.13 7.47 0.13
N GLY A 287 7.74 8.70 -0.14
CA GLY A 287 6.36 9.16 -0.14
C GLY A 287 5.74 9.14 -1.54
N LYS A 288 4.78 8.24 -1.77
CA LYS A 288 3.99 8.24 -3.01
C LYS A 288 2.55 8.70 -2.78
N THR A 289 2.16 9.73 -3.52
CA THR A 289 0.75 10.10 -3.62
C THR A 289 0.04 9.23 -4.65
N ILE A 290 -0.83 8.33 -4.19
CA ILE A 290 -1.78 7.60 -5.02
C ILE A 290 -3.18 8.13 -4.72
N GLY A 291 -3.81 8.76 -5.71
CA GLY A 291 -5.17 9.25 -5.55
C GLY A 291 -6.15 8.10 -5.34
N CYS A 292 -7.00 8.21 -4.32
CA CYS A 292 -8.24 7.41 -4.21
C CYS A 292 -9.46 8.34 -4.28
N VAL A 293 -10.61 7.86 -4.76
CA VAL A 293 -11.85 8.67 -4.84
C VAL A 293 -12.38 8.89 -3.45
N THR A 294 -12.43 7.88 -2.58
CA THR A 294 -12.80 8.12 -1.19
C THR A 294 -11.68 8.59 -0.30
N HIS A 295 -10.40 8.46 -0.63
CA HIS A 295 -9.45 9.38 0.00
C HIS A 295 -9.67 10.78 -0.53
N SER A 296 -9.94 11.05 -1.81
CA SER A 296 -10.39 12.38 -2.25
C SER A 296 -11.66 12.82 -1.54
N TYR A 297 -12.55 11.91 -1.14
CA TYR A 297 -13.78 12.20 -0.41
C TYR A 297 -13.63 12.24 1.14
N LEU A 298 -12.75 11.47 1.78
CA LEU A 298 -12.32 11.64 3.19
C LEU A 298 -11.35 12.83 3.32
N ASN A 299 -10.67 13.17 2.25
CA ASN A 299 -9.85 14.36 2.09
C ASN A 299 -10.69 15.56 1.72
N LEU A 300 -11.96 15.37 1.33
CA LEU A 300 -12.97 16.41 1.33
C LEU A 300 -13.38 16.58 2.78
N LYS A 301 -12.61 17.40 3.50
CA LYS A 301 -13.03 17.89 4.80
C LYS A 301 -14.15 18.89 4.59
N CYS A 302 -14.90 19.15 5.66
CA CYS A 302 -15.80 20.29 5.70
C CYS A 302 -15.15 21.52 5.04
N ALA A 303 -15.90 22.22 4.20
CA ALA A 303 -15.39 23.36 3.41
C ALA A 303 -14.87 24.54 4.27
N LEU A 304 -15.05 24.48 5.60
CA LEU A 304 -14.51 25.46 6.54
C LEU A 304 -13.06 25.15 6.89
N ASP A 305 -12.21 26.17 6.91
CA ASP A 305 -10.77 25.99 7.07
C ASP A 305 -10.33 25.33 8.38
N ILE A 306 -11.07 25.55 9.46
CA ILE A 306 -10.79 25.05 10.82
C ILE A 306 -11.52 23.73 11.15
N CYS A 307 -12.27 23.15 10.22
CA CYS A 307 -13.08 21.96 10.49
C CYS A 307 -12.49 20.71 9.82
N GLU A 308 -12.28 19.68 10.63
CA GLU A 308 -11.74 18.38 10.16
C GLU A 308 -12.80 17.29 10.01
N GLY A 309 -14.08 17.63 10.20
CA GLY A 309 -15.17 16.67 10.17
C GLY A 309 -15.40 16.04 8.78
N PRO A 310 -15.74 14.74 8.70
CA PRO A 310 -16.02 14.04 7.45
C PRO A 310 -17.34 14.49 6.81
N LEU A 311 -17.45 14.47 5.48
CA LEU A 311 -18.71 14.80 4.80
C LEU A 311 -19.80 13.76 5.02
N VAL A 312 -21.04 14.23 5.08
CA VAL A 312 -22.24 13.34 5.12
C VAL A 312 -22.52 12.70 3.76
N ASN A 313 -22.27 13.45 2.68
CA ASN A 313 -22.41 12.95 1.31
C ASN A 313 -21.14 13.30 0.56
N TYR A 314 -20.42 12.26 0.17
CA TYR A 314 -19.14 12.41 -0.49
C TYR A 314 -19.29 12.79 -1.97
N LYS A 315 -20.33 12.32 -2.66
CA LYS A 315 -20.51 12.54 -4.10
C LYS A 315 -20.58 14.03 -4.47
N ASP A 316 -21.36 14.81 -3.71
CA ASP A 316 -21.67 16.22 -4.03
C ASP A 316 -21.73 17.12 -2.77
N GLY A 317 -21.30 16.63 -1.61
CA GLY A 317 -21.40 17.38 -0.35
C GLY A 317 -20.23 18.33 -0.08
N ARG A 318 -20.51 19.38 0.72
CA ARG A 318 -19.54 20.43 1.07
C ARG A 318 -19.23 20.51 2.57
N PHE A 319 -20.12 19.98 3.40
CA PHE A 319 -20.06 20.12 4.86
C PHE A 319 -20.28 18.78 5.57
N CYS A 320 -19.65 18.65 6.74
CA CYS A 320 -19.83 17.56 7.68
C CYS A 320 -21.19 17.60 8.36
N ASP A 321 -21.50 16.58 9.17
CA ASP A 321 -22.80 16.48 9.85
C ASP A 321 -23.09 17.68 10.76
N GLY A 322 -22.08 18.10 11.54
CA GLY A 322 -22.15 19.27 12.42
C GLY A 322 -22.26 20.62 11.72
N HIS A 323 -22.02 20.69 10.41
CA HIS A 323 -22.12 21.91 9.59
C HIS A 323 -23.11 21.76 8.43
N SER A 324 -24.03 20.79 8.52
CA SER A 324 -25.03 20.50 7.49
C SER A 324 -25.93 21.69 7.17
N ASN A 325 -26.22 22.53 8.17
CA ASN A 325 -26.99 23.77 8.06
C ASN A 325 -26.35 24.82 7.13
N LEU A 326 -25.03 24.81 6.94
CA LEU A 326 -24.34 25.75 6.04
C LEU A 326 -24.61 25.46 4.55
N ARG A 327 -25.23 24.32 4.23
CA ARG A 327 -25.64 23.99 2.85
C ARG A 327 -26.67 24.97 2.30
N ASP A 328 -27.50 25.51 3.18
CA ASP A 328 -28.60 26.41 2.83
C ASP A 328 -28.19 27.89 2.90
N ILE A 329 -26.92 28.15 3.19
CA ILE A 329 -26.32 29.49 3.25
C ILE A 329 -25.39 29.70 2.06
N CYS A 330 -25.36 30.93 1.55
CA CYS A 330 -24.47 31.34 0.47
C CYS A 330 -23.01 30.97 0.79
N GLY A 331 -22.38 30.23 -0.12
CA GLY A 331 -21.02 29.72 0.05
C GLY A 331 -19.92 30.77 -0.14
N ILE A 332 -20.22 32.05 0.03
CA ILE A 332 -19.26 33.16 0.05
C ILE A 332 -19.29 33.71 1.46
N ILE A 333 -18.15 33.70 2.13
CA ILE A 333 -18.02 34.13 3.52
C ILE A 333 -17.48 35.56 3.52
N PRO A 334 -18.12 36.52 4.22
CA PRO A 334 -19.15 36.37 5.26
C PRO A 334 -20.61 36.68 4.84
N CYS A 335 -21.06 36.41 3.60
CA CYS A 335 -22.37 36.86 3.09
C CYS A 335 -23.58 36.54 3.99
N GLY A 336 -23.68 35.30 4.50
CA GLY A 336 -24.73 34.89 5.45
C GLY A 336 -26.17 34.80 4.91
N ARG A 337 -26.44 35.20 3.66
CA ARG A 337 -27.78 35.08 3.03
C ARG A 337 -28.11 33.64 2.65
N PRO A 338 -29.40 33.25 2.60
CA PRO A 338 -29.80 31.92 2.13
C PRO A 338 -29.46 31.71 0.65
N VAL A 339 -29.27 30.44 0.26
CA VAL A 339 -29.07 30.07 -1.15
C VAL A 339 -30.32 30.34 -1.99
N ARG A 340 -30.14 30.68 -3.27
CA ARG A 340 -31.25 31.06 -4.16
C ARG A 340 -32.28 29.95 -4.37
N GLN A 341 -31.86 28.69 -4.30
CA GLN A 341 -32.71 27.51 -4.44
C GLN A 341 -32.02 26.29 -3.81
N PRO A 342 -32.76 25.24 -3.42
CA PRO A 342 -32.17 24.01 -2.91
C PRO A 342 -31.09 23.45 -3.85
N GLY A 343 -29.89 23.21 -3.30
CA GLY A 343 -28.73 22.73 -4.05
C GLY A 343 -27.89 23.81 -4.74
N ALA A 344 -28.28 25.08 -4.72
CA ALA A 344 -27.41 26.17 -5.18
C ALA A 344 -26.25 26.44 -4.20
N LEU A 345 -25.15 27.00 -4.72
CA LEU A 345 -23.97 27.34 -3.93
C LEU A 345 -23.96 28.80 -3.44
N THR A 346 -24.81 29.65 -4.00
CA THR A 346 -24.83 31.11 -3.80
C THR A 346 -26.25 31.64 -3.60
N CYS A 347 -26.36 32.83 -3.03
CA CYS A 347 -27.61 33.59 -2.96
C CYS A 347 -28.01 34.17 -4.34
N ASP A 348 -29.02 35.04 -4.34
CA ASP A 348 -29.55 35.75 -5.50
C ASP A 348 -28.71 36.96 -5.96
N ASP A 349 -27.62 37.26 -5.25
CA ASP A 349 -26.70 38.34 -5.64
C ASP A 349 -25.96 38.00 -6.95
N LEU A 350 -26.08 38.89 -7.93
CA LEU A 350 -25.47 38.72 -9.25
C LEU A 350 -23.94 38.63 -9.20
N LEU A 351 -23.29 39.30 -8.25
CA LEU A 351 -21.83 39.21 -8.06
C LEU A 351 -21.42 37.82 -7.58
N HIS A 352 -22.18 37.26 -6.64
CA HIS A 352 -21.92 35.93 -6.09
C HIS A 352 -22.15 34.83 -7.13
N ILE A 353 -23.21 34.97 -7.94
CA ILE A 353 -23.49 34.09 -9.07
C ILE A 353 -22.36 34.16 -10.10
N ASP A 354 -21.82 35.35 -10.39
CA ASP A 354 -20.70 35.51 -11.31
C ASP A 354 -19.41 34.88 -10.78
N TRP A 355 -19.12 35.01 -9.48
CA TRP A 355 -18.00 34.32 -8.84
C TRP A 355 -18.10 32.80 -8.93
N GLN A 356 -19.29 32.24 -8.66
CA GLN A 356 -19.54 30.82 -8.86
C GLN A 356 -19.32 30.42 -10.33
N ARG A 357 -19.82 31.21 -11.29
CA ARG A 357 -19.68 30.92 -12.72
C ARG A 357 -18.23 30.93 -13.18
N LYS A 358 -17.42 31.90 -12.70
CA LYS A 358 -15.98 31.96 -12.98
C LYS A 358 -15.26 30.75 -12.40
N TYR A 359 -15.64 30.34 -11.18
CA TYR A 359 -15.14 29.13 -10.56
C TYR A 359 -15.50 27.89 -11.39
N ASP A 360 -16.78 27.72 -11.76
CA ASP A 360 -17.26 26.57 -12.54
C ASP A 360 -16.55 26.51 -13.90
N ASN A 361 -16.47 27.60 -14.66
CA ASN A 361 -15.79 27.63 -15.96
C ASN A 361 -14.31 27.26 -15.89
N ARG A 362 -13.64 27.57 -14.77
CA ARG A 362 -12.22 27.30 -14.56
C ARG A 362 -11.97 25.86 -14.13
N PHE A 363 -12.84 25.31 -13.28
CA PHE A 363 -12.62 24.01 -12.65
C PHE A 363 -13.48 22.87 -13.22
N SER A 364 -14.52 23.16 -14.03
CA SER A 364 -15.33 22.12 -14.69
C SER A 364 -14.65 21.51 -15.92
N TRP A 365 -13.64 22.17 -16.49
CA TRP A 365 -12.96 21.78 -17.73
C TRP A 365 -11.53 21.25 -17.55
N MET A 366 -10.96 21.29 -16.34
CA MET A 366 -9.64 20.70 -16.11
C MET A 366 -9.79 19.21 -15.79
N SER A 367 -9.31 18.35 -16.70
CA SER A 367 -9.03 16.96 -16.36
C SER A 367 -7.99 16.90 -15.25
N PHE A 368 -8.02 15.87 -14.41
CA PHE A 368 -7.05 15.69 -13.32
C PHE A 368 -5.56 15.81 -13.76
N PRO A 369 -5.16 15.35 -14.96
CA PRO A 369 -3.83 15.63 -15.52
C PRO A 369 -3.55 17.11 -15.81
N GLY A 370 -4.59 17.92 -16.07
CA GLY A 370 -4.51 19.37 -16.19
C GLY A 370 -4.29 20.05 -14.84
N VAL A 371 -5.00 19.61 -13.79
CA VAL A 371 -4.78 20.08 -12.41
C VAL A 371 -3.39 19.70 -11.90
N GLN A 372 -2.94 18.47 -12.14
CA GLN A 372 -1.57 18.03 -11.81
C GLN A 372 -0.50 18.82 -12.58
N ARG A 373 -0.74 19.20 -13.84
CA ARG A 373 0.19 20.06 -14.59
C ARG A 373 0.30 21.46 -13.99
N VAL A 374 -0.80 22.03 -13.50
CA VAL A 374 -0.80 23.33 -12.83
C VAL A 374 -0.08 23.26 -11.47
N ILE A 375 -0.33 22.19 -10.68
CA ILE A 375 0.35 21.96 -9.39
C ILE A 375 1.85 21.73 -9.59
N ARG A 376 2.25 20.85 -10.53
CA ARG A 376 3.67 20.61 -10.85
C ARG A 376 4.37 21.86 -11.38
N ARG A 377 3.71 22.68 -12.19
CA ARG A 377 4.27 23.97 -12.66
C ARG A 377 4.48 24.94 -11.50
N GLN A 378 3.52 25.07 -10.59
CA GLN A 378 3.67 25.95 -9.42
C GLN A 378 4.73 25.46 -8.42
N GLN A 379 4.94 24.14 -8.32
CA GLN A 379 6.04 23.58 -7.53
C GLN A 379 7.40 23.80 -8.20
N ALA A 380 7.46 23.78 -9.54
CA ALA A 380 8.68 24.10 -10.30
C ALA A 380 8.99 25.61 -10.33
N ASP A 381 7.96 26.47 -10.29
CA ASP A 381 8.09 27.94 -10.32
C ASP A 381 8.40 28.56 -8.93
N GLY A 382 8.64 27.74 -7.91
CA GLY A 382 8.95 28.17 -6.54
C GLY A 382 10.31 28.88 -6.36
N GLU A 383 11.13 28.98 -7.41
CA GLU A 383 12.46 29.60 -7.35
C GLU A 383 12.68 30.79 -8.32
N ASN A 384 11.70 31.22 -9.10
CA ASN A 384 11.84 32.46 -9.89
C ASN A 384 10.53 33.22 -10.07
N SER A 385 10.46 34.40 -9.46
CA SER A 385 9.34 35.34 -9.60
C SER A 385 9.21 35.88 -11.04
N GLY A 386 8.02 35.68 -11.63
CA GLY A 386 7.58 36.34 -12.86
C GLY A 386 6.10 36.06 -13.12
N GLU A 387 5.24 37.02 -12.80
CA GLU A 387 3.78 36.99 -12.95
C GLU A 387 3.33 36.61 -14.37
N THR A 388 3.09 35.33 -14.68
CA THR A 388 2.24 34.92 -15.84
C THR A 388 1.67 33.48 -15.70
N GLY A 389 1.47 32.99 -14.47
CA GLY A 389 0.87 31.67 -14.20
C GLY A 389 -0.56 31.75 -13.63
N PRO A 390 -1.49 30.85 -13.99
CA PRO A 390 -2.84 30.84 -13.41
C PRO A 390 -2.79 30.41 -11.93
N ALA A 391 -3.02 31.35 -11.00
CA ALA A 391 -3.02 31.11 -9.54
C ALA A 391 -4.17 30.19 -9.08
N LEU A 392 -3.92 29.25 -8.14
CA LEU A 392 -4.92 28.30 -7.62
C LEU A 392 -6.02 28.95 -6.75
N ARG A 393 -5.82 30.19 -6.29
CA ARG A 393 -6.83 30.97 -5.56
C ARG A 393 -7.50 31.94 -6.53
N ILE A 394 -8.83 31.98 -6.53
CA ILE A 394 -9.57 33.10 -7.13
C ILE A 394 -9.44 34.25 -6.15
N GLU A 395 -8.80 35.35 -6.56
CA GLU A 395 -8.88 36.60 -5.81
C GLU A 395 -10.31 37.11 -5.92
N LEU A 396 -11.05 37.00 -4.82
CA LEU A 396 -12.41 37.53 -4.72
C LEU A 396 -12.30 39.04 -4.45
N GLY A 397 -13.22 39.81 -5.01
CA GLY A 397 -13.28 41.26 -4.77
C GLY A 397 -13.67 41.58 -3.33
N ALA A 398 -13.43 42.81 -2.88
CA ALA A 398 -13.91 43.26 -1.56
C ALA A 398 -15.44 43.13 -1.47
N LEU A 399 -15.93 42.64 -0.33
CA LEU A 399 -17.36 42.48 -0.05
C LEU A 399 -17.74 43.39 1.12
N GLY A 400 -18.34 44.54 0.82
CA GLY A 400 -18.62 45.57 1.82
C GLY A 400 -17.34 46.12 2.44
N GLU A 401 -17.21 46.01 3.77
CA GLU A 401 -16.01 46.42 4.52
C GLU A 401 -14.91 45.33 4.55
N THR A 402 -15.19 44.12 4.08
CA THR A 402 -14.22 43.02 4.06
C THR A 402 -13.31 43.12 2.83
N PRO A 403 -11.99 43.27 3.00
CA PRO A 403 -11.05 43.29 1.89
C PRO A 403 -11.06 41.96 1.13
N GLY A 404 -10.85 41.99 -0.19
CA GLY A 404 -10.99 40.82 -1.07
C GLY A 404 -10.11 39.61 -0.70
N ASN A 405 -8.93 39.86 -0.12
CA ASN A 405 -8.03 38.82 0.39
C ASN A 405 -8.57 38.05 1.62
N GLN A 406 -9.62 38.56 2.27
CA GLN A 406 -10.30 37.93 3.41
C GLN A 406 -11.64 37.28 3.03
N VAL A 407 -12.10 37.50 1.79
CA VAL A 407 -13.29 36.84 1.26
C VAL A 407 -12.90 35.43 0.81
N VAL A 408 -13.53 34.42 1.39
CA VAL A 408 -13.29 33.01 1.07
C VAL A 408 -14.58 32.35 0.59
N HIS A 409 -14.45 31.28 -0.20
CA HIS A 409 -15.59 30.53 -0.71
C HIS A 409 -15.61 29.08 -0.22
N SER A 410 -16.80 28.53 -0.07
CA SER A 410 -17.07 27.13 0.27
C SER A 410 -17.81 26.41 -0.87
N PHE A 411 -17.46 26.71 -2.13
CA PHE A 411 -18.11 26.13 -3.32
C PHE A 411 -17.82 24.64 -3.49
N ARG A 412 -16.68 24.17 -3.01
CA ARG A 412 -16.30 22.76 -2.90
C ARG A 412 -15.90 22.46 -1.47
N ALA A 413 -15.96 21.19 -1.08
CA ALA A 413 -15.28 20.78 0.14
C ALA A 413 -13.75 20.92 -0.02
N LYS A 414 -13.07 21.06 1.11
CA LYS A 414 -11.62 21.28 1.15
C LYS A 414 -10.95 19.96 0.82
N THR A 415 -10.20 19.88 -0.29
CA THR A 415 -9.41 18.69 -0.65
C THR A 415 -8.03 18.78 -0.03
N THR A 416 -7.65 17.86 0.84
CA THR A 416 -6.27 17.75 1.32
C THR A 416 -5.62 16.56 0.65
N TYR A 417 -4.60 16.75 -0.19
CA TYR A 417 -3.91 15.62 -0.80
C TYR A 417 -3.02 14.93 0.25
N TRP A 418 -3.58 14.01 1.05
CA TRP A 418 -2.79 13.23 2.00
C TRP A 418 -2.21 11.98 1.34
N LEU A 419 -0.98 12.11 0.90
CA LEU A 419 0.15 11.17 1.05
C LEU A 419 1.35 11.78 0.32
N GLN A 420 1.68 12.97 0.76
CA GLN A 420 3.02 13.49 0.67
C GLN A 420 3.50 13.37 2.12
N THR A 421 4.64 12.76 2.37
CA THR A 421 5.29 12.80 3.68
C THR A 421 5.70 14.25 3.91
N VAL A 422 4.75 15.11 4.30
CA VAL A 422 5.01 16.56 4.30
C VAL A 422 5.76 16.99 5.55
N HIS A 423 5.80 16.20 6.63
CA HIS A 423 6.53 16.61 7.83
C HIS A 423 7.11 15.42 8.60
N SER A 424 8.34 15.59 9.09
CA SER A 424 9.12 14.66 9.90
C SER A 424 8.36 13.96 11.06
N PRO A 425 7.42 14.60 11.79
CA PRO A 425 6.67 13.93 12.86
C PRO A 425 5.82 12.76 12.38
N GLN A 426 5.26 12.85 11.17
CA GLN A 426 4.43 11.78 10.62
C GLN A 426 5.27 10.59 10.18
N VAL A 427 6.46 10.86 9.63
CA VAL A 427 7.42 9.82 9.25
C VAL A 427 7.88 9.04 10.47
N LEU A 428 8.23 9.73 11.56
CA LEU A 428 8.62 9.09 12.81
C LEU A 428 7.49 8.20 13.38
N ALA A 429 6.24 8.68 13.37
CA ALA A 429 5.10 7.87 13.82
C ALA A 429 4.88 6.61 12.97
N ILE A 430 5.16 6.66 11.66
CA ILE A 430 5.13 5.50 10.78
C ILE A 430 6.26 4.53 11.14
N LEU A 431 7.47 5.03 11.35
CA LEU A 431 8.63 4.22 11.77
C LEU A 431 8.36 3.49 13.08
N ASP A 432 7.92 4.21 14.11
CA ASP A 432 7.59 3.62 15.40
C ASP A 432 6.53 2.55 15.26
N ARG A 433 5.51 2.78 14.42
CA ARG A 433 4.45 1.81 14.17
C ARG A 433 4.92 0.54 13.46
N ILE A 434 5.79 0.68 12.45
CA ILE A 434 6.27 -0.46 11.65
C ILE A 434 7.11 -1.41 12.52
N TRP A 435 8.00 -0.86 13.35
CA TRP A 435 8.94 -1.64 14.14
C TRP A 435 8.54 -1.84 15.62
N ALA A 436 7.38 -1.36 16.05
CA ALA A 436 6.88 -1.55 17.42
C ALA A 436 6.83 -3.03 17.84
N GLU A 437 6.35 -3.90 16.95
CA GLU A 437 6.24 -5.35 17.21
C GLU A 437 7.52 -6.13 16.80
N TYR A 438 8.48 -5.46 16.14
CA TYR A 438 9.68 -6.09 15.57
C TYR A 438 10.96 -5.29 15.90
N PRO A 439 11.25 -5.00 17.20
CA PRO A 439 12.39 -4.15 17.57
C PRO A 439 13.74 -4.75 17.12
N GLU A 440 13.89 -6.06 17.15
CA GLU A 440 15.09 -6.79 16.70
C GLU A 440 15.29 -6.75 15.17
N SER A 441 14.25 -6.38 14.42
CA SER A 441 14.30 -6.24 12.96
C SER A 441 14.47 -4.79 12.51
N LYS A 442 14.75 -3.86 13.44
CA LYS A 442 15.08 -2.47 13.09
C LYS A 442 16.30 -2.45 12.16
N PRO A 443 16.24 -1.74 11.04
CA PRO A 443 17.35 -1.70 10.10
C PRO A 443 18.50 -0.87 10.67
N SER A 444 19.73 -1.26 10.33
CA SER A 444 20.94 -0.48 10.63
C SER A 444 20.93 0.86 9.89
N PHE A 445 20.32 0.90 8.71
CA PHE A 445 20.23 2.09 7.86
C PHE A 445 18.80 2.33 7.36
N ILE A 446 18.37 3.58 7.37
CA ILE A 446 17.15 4.04 6.72
C ILE A 446 17.50 5.09 5.67
N ALA A 447 17.15 4.84 4.41
CA ALA A 447 17.28 5.79 3.32
C ALA A 447 15.95 6.53 3.10
N TYR A 448 16.00 7.87 3.13
CA TYR A 448 14.84 8.74 2.92
C TYR A 448 15.28 10.09 2.34
N ASP A 449 14.50 10.65 1.41
CA ASP A 449 14.82 11.92 0.73
C ASP A 449 15.08 13.09 1.69
N ASP A 450 14.30 13.19 2.76
CA ASP A 450 14.44 14.24 3.78
C ASP A 450 14.89 13.67 5.14
N ALA A 451 15.83 12.71 5.09
CA ALA A 451 16.40 12.07 6.27
C ALA A 451 17.05 13.08 7.25
N CYS A 452 17.62 14.17 6.76
CA CYS A 452 18.24 15.18 7.62
C CYS A 452 17.20 15.93 8.48
N SER A 453 16.06 16.32 7.92
CA SER A 453 14.98 16.94 8.70
C SER A 453 14.34 15.95 9.67
N LEU A 454 14.21 14.68 9.27
CA LEU A 454 13.78 13.61 10.17
C LEU A 454 14.73 13.43 11.35
N LEU A 455 16.04 13.34 11.08
CA LEU A 455 17.05 13.20 12.12
C LEU A 455 17.02 14.40 13.08
N ARG A 456 16.98 15.62 12.53
CA ARG A 456 16.82 16.85 13.32
C ARG A 456 15.59 16.79 14.21
N HIS A 457 14.46 16.36 13.67
CA HIS A 457 13.24 16.19 14.45
C HIS A 457 13.42 15.18 15.60
N ILE A 458 13.97 14.00 15.33
CA ILE A 458 14.20 12.97 16.37
C ILE A 458 15.07 13.52 17.49
N VAL A 459 16.23 14.10 17.16
CA VAL A 459 17.18 14.65 18.14
C VAL A 459 16.53 15.76 18.99
N THR A 460 15.78 16.66 18.36
CA THR A 460 15.11 17.76 19.08
C THR A 460 13.96 17.32 19.96
N GLN A 461 13.27 16.21 19.62
CA GLN A 461 12.17 15.67 20.44
C GLN A 461 12.67 14.79 21.57
N ASP A 462 13.66 13.94 21.28
CA ASP A 462 14.21 12.95 22.21
C ASP A 462 15.66 12.61 21.82
N SER A 463 16.62 13.25 22.50
CA SER A 463 18.05 13.02 22.30
C SER A 463 18.51 11.62 22.74
N ASP A 464 17.69 10.92 23.53
CA ASP A 464 17.95 9.55 24.01
C ASP A 464 17.17 8.51 23.18
N SER A 465 16.56 8.92 22.07
CA SER A 465 15.75 8.05 21.23
C SER A 465 16.55 6.82 20.78
N THR A 466 15.93 5.64 20.93
CA THR A 466 16.52 4.37 20.51
C THR A 466 16.93 4.37 19.02
N TRP A 467 16.24 5.16 18.19
CA TRP A 467 16.60 5.32 16.78
C TRP A 467 18.02 5.87 16.59
N LEU A 468 18.46 6.80 17.45
CA LEU A 468 19.81 7.39 17.39
C LEU A 468 20.91 6.39 17.78
N LEU A 469 20.55 5.35 18.54
CA LEU A 469 21.46 4.30 18.98
C LEU A 469 21.55 3.13 18.00
N THR A 470 20.44 2.78 17.35
CA THR A 470 20.35 1.55 16.55
C THR A 470 20.41 1.77 15.04
N THR A 471 20.10 2.98 14.56
CA THR A 471 19.81 3.22 13.15
C THR A 471 20.43 4.52 12.66
N LYS A 472 21.09 4.46 11.50
CA LYS A 472 21.59 5.64 10.81
C LYS A 472 20.65 6.05 9.68
N PHE A 473 20.35 7.35 9.60
CA PHE A 473 19.50 7.92 8.57
C PHE A 473 20.36 8.51 7.46
N ILE A 474 20.18 8.02 6.23
CA ILE A 474 20.90 8.51 5.05
C ILE A 474 19.92 9.16 4.08
N VAL A 475 20.37 10.23 3.41
CA VAL A 475 19.61 10.85 2.33
C VAL A 475 19.83 10.05 1.05
N ASP A 476 18.80 9.89 0.22
CA ASP A 476 18.96 9.29 -1.11
C ASP A 476 20.07 10.00 -1.90
N ALA A 477 20.86 9.24 -2.68
CA ALA A 477 22.03 9.76 -3.38
C ALA A 477 21.73 10.94 -4.31
N TRP A 478 20.56 10.98 -4.93
CA TRP A 478 20.16 12.07 -5.80
C TRP A 478 19.83 13.34 -5.01
N HIS A 479 19.05 13.20 -3.93
CA HIS A 479 18.66 14.31 -3.04
C HIS A 479 19.83 14.88 -2.24
N TYR A 480 20.81 14.03 -1.88
CA TYR A 480 21.97 14.42 -1.08
C TYR A 480 22.78 15.54 -1.75
N ILE A 481 22.84 15.59 -3.08
CA ILE A 481 23.56 16.63 -3.84
C ILE A 481 23.05 18.04 -3.49
N GLY A 482 21.74 18.19 -3.38
CA GLY A 482 21.11 19.48 -3.02
C GLY A 482 21.22 19.78 -1.54
N HIS A 483 20.96 18.79 -0.68
CA HIS A 483 20.93 18.98 0.77
C HIS A 483 22.33 19.29 1.32
N ARG A 484 23.38 18.59 0.87
CA ARG A 484 24.76 18.79 1.38
C ARG A 484 25.31 20.20 1.19
N ALA A 485 24.76 20.95 0.21
CA ALA A 485 25.18 22.31 -0.08
C ALA A 485 24.65 23.32 0.95
N THR A 486 23.56 22.98 1.65
CA THR A 486 22.81 23.92 2.51
C THR A 486 22.58 23.41 3.93
N ASP A 487 22.76 22.12 4.18
CA ASP A 487 22.48 21.47 5.47
C ASP A 487 23.74 20.75 6.00
N ILE A 488 24.32 21.29 7.08
CA ILE A 488 25.50 20.73 7.74
C ILE A 488 25.22 19.39 8.42
N LEU A 489 24.02 19.21 8.98
CA LEU A 489 23.59 17.95 9.57
C LEU A 489 23.53 16.87 8.49
N CYS A 490 22.95 17.21 7.32
CA CYS A 490 22.91 16.30 6.18
C CYS A 490 24.31 15.88 5.72
N ARG A 491 25.24 16.84 5.58
CA ARG A 491 26.62 16.58 5.13
C ARG A 491 27.38 15.66 6.08
N LEU A 492 27.21 15.84 7.38
CA LEU A 492 27.93 15.08 8.40
C LEU A 492 27.30 13.71 8.69
N TRP A 493 25.97 13.65 8.76
CA TRP A 493 25.24 12.51 9.34
C TRP A 493 24.43 11.70 8.33
N CYS A 494 24.07 12.27 7.20
CA CYS A 494 23.17 11.64 6.23
C CYS A 494 23.81 11.33 4.88
N ASN A 495 25.15 11.32 4.80
CA ASN A 495 25.88 10.97 3.58
C ASN A 495 25.64 9.49 3.21
N PRO A 496 25.08 9.19 2.02
CA PRO A 496 24.81 7.82 1.60
C PRO A 496 26.04 7.02 1.17
N ALA A 497 27.20 7.67 0.96
CA ALA A 497 28.44 7.00 0.54
C ALA A 497 29.69 7.78 0.97
N PRO A 498 30.04 7.81 2.27
CA PRO A 498 31.16 8.60 2.75
C PRO A 498 32.51 7.94 2.45
N THR A 499 33.32 8.61 1.63
CA THR A 499 34.63 8.13 1.12
C THR A 499 35.76 8.19 2.16
N ASN A 500 35.53 8.80 3.31
CA ASN A 500 36.49 8.91 4.41
C ASN A 500 36.59 7.65 5.30
N GLY A 501 35.89 6.57 4.92
CA GLY A 501 35.90 5.31 5.67
C GLY A 501 35.12 5.34 6.99
N SER A 502 34.36 6.40 7.27
CA SER A 502 33.52 6.50 8.47
C SER A 502 32.34 5.52 8.48
N GLN A 503 31.90 5.06 7.30
CA GLN A 503 30.78 4.11 7.13
C GLN A 503 31.14 3.01 6.12
N PRO A 504 31.95 2.03 6.53
CA PRO A 504 32.36 0.94 5.65
C PRO A 504 31.19 0.07 5.16
N ASP A 505 30.09 0.05 5.90
CA ASP A 505 28.86 -0.66 5.53
C ASP A 505 28.19 -0.11 4.25
N LEU A 506 28.47 1.13 3.82
CA LEU A 506 27.76 1.76 2.70
C LEU A 506 28.52 1.68 1.36
N ILE A 507 29.76 1.17 1.37
CA ILE A 507 30.65 1.17 0.22
C ILE A 507 31.11 -0.26 -0.09
N LEU A 508 30.98 -0.65 -1.35
CA LEU A 508 31.54 -1.89 -1.89
C LEU A 508 32.54 -1.58 -3.01
N VAL A 509 33.48 -2.50 -3.21
CA VAL A 509 34.41 -2.48 -4.32
C VAL A 509 33.91 -3.44 -5.39
N ALA A 510 33.72 -2.94 -6.60
CA ALA A 510 33.27 -3.73 -7.75
C ALA A 510 34.29 -3.60 -8.89
N GLN A 511 34.55 -4.70 -9.60
CA GLN A 511 35.29 -4.65 -10.85
C GLN A 511 34.32 -4.52 -12.03
N ASP A 512 34.62 -3.59 -12.93
CA ASP A 512 33.89 -3.48 -14.20
C ASP A 512 34.31 -4.55 -15.21
N ASP A 513 33.59 -4.62 -16.33
CA ASP A 513 33.89 -5.56 -17.43
C ASP A 513 35.29 -5.38 -18.02
N ASN A 514 35.94 -4.23 -17.78
CA ASN A 514 37.29 -3.92 -18.23
C ASN A 514 38.35 -4.27 -17.17
N GLY A 515 37.96 -4.89 -16.05
CA GLY A 515 38.83 -5.26 -14.93
C GLY A 515 39.28 -4.08 -14.07
N SER A 516 38.70 -2.89 -14.26
CA SER A 516 38.98 -1.71 -13.46
C SER A 516 38.13 -1.75 -12.18
N THR A 517 38.78 -1.46 -11.07
CA THR A 517 38.16 -1.48 -9.75
C THR A 517 37.53 -0.13 -9.43
N HIS A 518 36.24 -0.12 -9.09
CA HIS A 518 35.47 1.08 -8.76
C HIS A 518 34.78 0.94 -7.40
N GLN A 519 34.61 2.08 -6.72
CA GLN A 519 33.78 2.14 -5.51
C GLN A 519 32.31 2.33 -5.90
N THR A 520 31.45 1.53 -5.29
CA THR A 520 30.01 1.47 -5.55
C THR A 520 29.25 1.51 -4.23
N ARG A 521 28.00 1.96 -4.28
CA ARG A 521 27.11 1.92 -3.11
C ARG A 521 26.77 0.47 -2.77
N ALA A 522 26.74 0.15 -1.48
CA ALA A 522 26.38 -1.19 -1.01
C ALA A 522 24.90 -1.52 -1.22
N PHE A 523 24.05 -0.49 -1.21
CA PHE A 523 22.60 -0.65 -1.31
C PHE A 523 22.02 0.14 -2.48
N ASN A 524 20.99 -0.44 -3.08
CA ASN A 524 20.19 0.22 -4.10
C ASN A 524 19.06 1.05 -3.46
N THR A 525 19.26 2.36 -3.36
CA THR A 525 18.23 3.30 -2.87
C THR A 525 17.11 3.55 -3.89
N GLU A 526 17.29 3.19 -5.16
CA GLU A 526 16.25 3.36 -6.19
C GLU A 526 15.11 2.33 -6.08
N THR A 527 15.22 1.34 -5.17
CA THR A 527 14.17 0.33 -4.98
C THR A 527 12.82 0.93 -4.57
N ALA A 528 12.83 2.05 -3.84
CA ALA A 528 11.59 2.78 -3.51
C ALA A 528 10.93 3.35 -4.77
N GLU A 529 11.73 3.87 -5.72
CA GLU A 529 11.21 4.34 -7.00
C GLU A 529 10.71 3.21 -7.90
N GLN A 530 11.32 2.02 -7.81
CA GLN A 530 10.81 0.83 -8.50
C GLN A 530 9.44 0.41 -7.94
N LEU A 531 9.28 0.39 -6.62
CA LEU A 531 7.98 0.16 -5.96
C LEU A 531 6.97 1.22 -6.40
N ASN A 532 7.37 2.49 -6.42
CA ASN A 532 6.51 3.58 -6.85
C ASN A 532 6.07 3.44 -8.30
N SER A 533 6.99 3.11 -9.19
CA SER A 533 6.72 2.86 -10.60
C SER A 533 5.71 1.72 -10.76
N TRP A 534 5.93 0.62 -10.03
CA TRP A 534 5.01 -0.52 -10.02
C TRP A 534 3.61 -0.14 -9.52
N LEU A 535 3.50 0.60 -8.41
CA LEU A 535 2.23 1.07 -7.87
C LEU A 535 1.47 2.01 -8.82
N SER A 536 2.18 2.74 -9.68
CA SER A 536 1.56 3.67 -10.64
C SER A 536 0.64 2.95 -11.63
N GLY A 537 0.89 1.66 -11.91
CA GLY A 537 0.03 0.83 -12.75
C GLY A 537 -1.37 0.58 -12.17
N PHE A 538 -1.54 0.75 -10.86
CA PHE A 538 -2.80 0.50 -10.14
C PHE A 538 -3.54 1.78 -9.74
N GLU A 539 -2.96 2.95 -10.06
CA GLU A 539 -3.54 4.24 -9.69
C GLU A 539 -4.98 4.41 -10.22
N PRO A 540 -5.33 4.08 -11.49
CA PRO A 540 -6.69 4.21 -11.98
C PRO A 540 -7.75 3.43 -11.17
N GLN A 541 -7.39 2.27 -10.63
CA GLN A 541 -8.25 1.36 -9.89
C GLN A 541 -8.42 1.87 -8.46
N LEU A 542 -7.31 2.21 -7.80
CA LEU A 542 -7.29 2.82 -6.46
C LEU A 542 -8.07 4.13 -6.43
N ARG A 543 -8.00 4.91 -7.52
CA ARG A 543 -8.74 6.15 -7.73
C ARG A 543 -10.24 6.05 -7.61
N GLN A 544 -10.89 4.88 -7.60
CA GLN A 544 -12.35 4.77 -7.54
C GLN A 544 -12.88 4.01 -6.30
N MET A 545 -11.98 3.63 -5.38
CA MET A 545 -12.33 2.78 -4.24
C MET A 545 -12.94 3.56 -3.08
N SER A 546 -13.60 2.84 -2.15
CA SER A 546 -13.91 3.30 -0.78
C SER A 546 -12.65 3.24 0.10
N ASP A 547 -12.66 3.88 1.27
CA ASP A 547 -11.52 3.88 2.20
C ASP A 547 -11.19 2.47 2.68
N VAL A 548 -12.23 1.71 3.05
CA VAL A 548 -12.11 0.30 3.39
C VAL A 548 -11.52 -0.50 2.23
N ASN A 549 -12.02 -0.30 1.02
CA ASN A 549 -11.55 -1.04 -0.15
C ASN A 549 -10.15 -0.60 -0.56
N TYR A 550 -9.81 0.67 -0.38
CA TYR A 550 -8.48 1.22 -0.64
C TYR A 550 -7.46 0.59 0.29
N ASP A 551 -7.68 0.63 1.61
CA ASP A 551 -6.82 -0.01 2.59
C ASP A 551 -6.64 -1.49 2.26
N PHE A 552 -7.75 -2.21 2.07
CA PHE A 552 -7.73 -3.63 1.71
C PHE A 552 -6.92 -3.88 0.42
N PHE A 553 -7.14 -3.09 -0.63
CA PHE A 553 -6.49 -3.30 -1.92
C PHE A 553 -5.01 -2.94 -1.87
N VAL A 554 -4.61 -1.89 -1.14
CA VAL A 554 -3.19 -1.56 -0.94
C VAL A 554 -2.48 -2.71 -0.21
N HIS A 555 -3.09 -3.31 0.82
CA HIS A 555 -2.52 -4.49 1.47
C HIS A 555 -2.36 -5.66 0.50
N VAL A 556 -3.36 -5.90 -0.36
CA VAL A 556 -3.25 -6.91 -1.42
C VAL A 556 -2.08 -6.63 -2.34
N LEU A 557 -1.92 -5.39 -2.80
CA LEU A 557 -0.83 -5.00 -3.67
C LEU A 557 0.53 -5.19 -2.99
N MET A 558 0.68 -4.77 -1.74
CA MET A 558 1.93 -4.91 -1.01
C MET A 558 2.28 -6.40 -0.76
N MET A 559 1.28 -7.23 -0.44
CA MET A 559 1.47 -8.68 -0.32
C MET A 559 1.92 -9.31 -1.64
N ILE A 560 1.26 -8.98 -2.77
CA ILE A 560 1.64 -9.48 -4.09
C ILE A 560 3.04 -9.00 -4.47
N TYR A 561 3.38 -7.75 -4.18
CA TYR A 561 4.69 -7.19 -4.45
C TYR A 561 5.78 -7.93 -3.65
N ALA A 562 5.56 -8.13 -2.35
CA ALA A 562 6.47 -8.90 -1.49
C ALA A 562 6.73 -10.31 -2.04
N GLU A 563 5.69 -11.02 -2.46
CA GLU A 563 5.84 -12.35 -3.07
C GLU A 563 6.57 -12.30 -4.42
N CYS A 564 6.36 -11.24 -5.21
CA CYS A 564 7.05 -11.06 -6.48
C CYS A 564 8.54 -10.79 -6.26
N VAL A 565 8.90 -9.97 -5.26
CA VAL A 565 10.29 -9.75 -4.84
C VAL A 565 10.91 -11.07 -4.36
N GLN A 566 10.21 -11.82 -3.49
CA GLN A 566 10.70 -13.11 -3.00
C GLN A 566 11.00 -14.10 -4.15
N LYS A 567 10.10 -14.22 -5.14
CA LYS A 567 10.32 -15.05 -6.33
C LYS A 567 11.48 -14.57 -7.19
N GLN A 568 11.74 -13.26 -7.24
CA GLN A 568 12.90 -12.73 -7.96
C GLN A 568 14.20 -13.07 -7.23
N VAL A 569 14.21 -12.97 -5.90
CA VAL A 569 15.35 -13.38 -5.05
C VAL A 569 15.66 -14.85 -5.27
N GLU A 570 14.66 -15.73 -5.21
CA GLU A 570 14.82 -17.17 -5.48
C GLU A 570 15.33 -17.44 -6.90
N LYS A 571 14.74 -16.78 -7.91
CA LYS A 571 15.13 -16.98 -9.32
C LYS A 571 16.57 -16.55 -9.60
N LYS A 572 17.05 -15.50 -8.92
CA LYS A 572 18.40 -14.95 -9.09
C LYS A 572 19.41 -15.52 -8.09
N ASP A 573 18.98 -16.43 -7.22
CA ASP A 573 19.80 -17.00 -6.14
C ASP A 573 20.42 -15.94 -5.23
N LEU A 574 19.62 -14.93 -4.87
CA LEU A 574 20.03 -13.79 -4.02
C LEU A 574 19.70 -14.01 -2.54
N GLY A 575 19.32 -15.23 -2.17
CA GLY A 575 19.03 -15.60 -0.78
C GLY A 575 20.30 -15.61 0.07
N LEU A 576 20.15 -15.43 1.37
CA LEU A 576 21.25 -15.53 2.33
C LEU A 576 21.41 -17.00 2.74
N SER A 577 22.64 -17.54 2.65
CA SER A 577 22.94 -18.93 2.98
C SER A 577 22.94 -19.20 4.49
N GLU A 578 22.92 -20.48 4.88
CA GLU A 578 23.14 -20.86 6.28
C GLU A 578 24.52 -20.40 6.78
N GLU A 579 25.55 -20.46 5.92
CA GLU A 579 26.90 -19.97 6.21
C GLU A 579 26.91 -18.46 6.51
N PHE A 580 26.13 -17.67 5.76
CA PHE A 580 25.97 -16.25 6.03
C PHE A 580 25.42 -16.02 7.45
N TRP A 581 24.36 -16.73 7.83
CA TRP A 581 23.75 -16.57 9.15
C TRP A 581 24.65 -17.06 10.28
N ALA A 582 25.41 -18.14 10.05
CA ALA A 582 26.40 -18.64 11.00
C ALA A 582 27.51 -17.60 11.27
N GLU A 583 28.03 -16.94 10.23
CA GLU A 583 29.02 -15.88 10.39
C GLU A 583 28.42 -14.61 11.04
N ALA A 584 27.21 -14.24 10.60
CA ALA A 584 26.54 -13.03 11.06
C ALA A 584 26.11 -13.11 12.53
N THR A 585 25.66 -14.29 12.99
CA THR A 585 25.05 -14.48 14.32
C THR A 585 25.84 -15.36 15.26
N GLY A 586 26.82 -16.13 14.76
CA GLY A 586 27.67 -17.00 15.56
C GLY A 586 26.98 -18.29 16.02
N VAL A 587 25.86 -18.66 15.39
CA VAL A 587 25.02 -19.84 15.72
C VAL A 587 25.10 -20.89 14.63
#